data_AF-A0A9D4FMC5-F1
#
_entry.id   AF-A0A9D4FMC5-F1
#
_cell.length_a   1.000
_cell.length_b   1.000
_cell.length_c   1.000
_cell.angle_alpha   90.00
_cell.angle_beta   90.00
_cell.angle_gamma   90.00
#
_symmetry.space_group_name_H-M   'P 1'
#
loop_
_entity.id
_entity.type
_entity.pdbx_description
1 polymer ?
#
loop_
_entity_poly.entity_id
_entity_poly.type
_entity_poly.pdbx_seq_one_letter_code
_entity_poly.pdbx_strand_id
1 'polypeptide(L)' 'MQVDSKGMKNLSTLATRERDGVELPWSVCYNSITSTMLVGLYKSNNILVFKVE' A
#
# COMPACT_ATOMS: atom_id res chain seq x y z
N MET A 1 -3.76 -19.65 21.23
CA MET A 1 -4.67 -18.54 20.89
C MET A 1 -4.95 -18.65 19.39
N GLN A 2 -6.10 -19.17 19.00
CA GLN A 2 -6.46 -19.36 17.60
C GLN A 2 -6.95 -18.02 17.08
N VAL A 3 -6.21 -17.39 16.18
CA VAL A 3 -6.63 -16.15 15.51
C VAL A 3 -7.60 -16.58 14.42
N ASP A 4 -8.90 -16.29 14.59
CA ASP A 4 -9.85 -16.47 13.51
C ASP A 4 -9.66 -15.36 12.47
N SER A 5 -9.70 -15.71 11.18
CA SER A 5 -9.50 -14.79 10.07
C SER A 5 -10.81 -14.15 9.59
N LYS A 6 -11.90 -14.23 10.36
CA LYS A 6 -13.28 -13.99 9.88
C LYS A 6 -13.60 -12.52 9.60
N GLY A 7 -12.65 -11.60 9.78
CA GLY A 7 -12.83 -10.17 9.55
C GLY A 7 -12.06 -9.58 8.37
N MET A 8 -11.20 -10.36 7.69
CA MET A 8 -10.39 -9.82 6.59
C MET A 8 -11.24 -9.73 5.32
N LYS A 9 -12.03 -8.65 5.21
CA LYS A 9 -12.60 -8.24 3.92
C LYS A 9 -11.40 -7.98 3.02
N ASN A 10 -11.17 -8.88 2.08
CA ASN A 10 -10.28 -8.64 0.96
C ASN A 10 -10.89 -7.45 0.21
N LEU A 11 -10.45 -6.23 0.54
CA LEU A 11 -10.78 -5.03 -0.22
C LEU A 11 -10.25 -5.35 -1.60
N SER A 12 -11.20 -5.71 -2.48
CA SER A 12 -11.02 -6.06 -3.88
C SER A 12 -9.76 -5.41 -4.40
N THR A 13 -8.81 -6.22 -4.89
CA THR A 13 -7.63 -5.82 -5.66
C THR A 13 -7.89 -4.45 -6.23
N LEU A 14 -7.39 -3.41 -5.55
CA LEU A 14 -7.50 -2.04 -6.02
C LEU A 14 -6.86 -2.15 -7.39
N ALA A 15 -7.69 -2.13 -8.43
CA ALA A 15 -7.22 -2.29 -9.78
C ALA A 15 -6.20 -1.19 -9.92
N THR A 16 -4.92 -1.57 -9.89
CA THR A 16 -3.83 -0.71 -10.27
C THR A 16 -4.15 -0.44 -11.71
N ARG A 17 -4.89 0.64 -11.97
CA ARG A 17 -4.72 1.36 -13.21
C ARG A 17 -3.24 1.65 -13.21
N GLU A 18 -2.50 0.82 -13.93
CA GLU A 18 -1.20 1.16 -14.43
C GLU A 18 -1.43 2.49 -15.14
N ARG A 19 -1.21 3.59 -14.43
CA ARG A 19 -0.93 4.84 -15.10
C ARG A 19 0.42 4.55 -15.72
N ASP A 20 0.49 4.50 -17.05
CA ASP A 20 1.71 4.17 -17.79
C ASP A 20 2.93 4.77 -17.08
N GLY A 21 3.80 3.90 -16.56
CA GLY A 21 5.01 4.29 -15.81
C GLY A 21 4.97 4.16 -14.29
N VAL A 22 3.87 3.75 -13.64
CA VAL A 22 3.87 3.44 -12.20
C VAL A 22 4.31 2.00 -11.97
N GLU A 23 5.53 1.87 -11.47
CA GLU A 23 6.15 0.60 -11.12
C GLU A 23 5.35 -0.19 -10.06
N LEU A 24 5.45 -1.52 -10.09
CA LEU A 24 4.87 -2.38 -9.07
C LEU A 24 5.44 -2.06 -7.67
N PRO A 25 4.58 -1.83 -6.67
CA PRO A 25 5.03 -1.54 -5.32
C PRO A 25 5.66 -2.78 -4.69
N TRP A 26 6.84 -2.60 -4.10
CA TRP A 26 7.57 -3.67 -3.41
C TRP A 26 7.22 -3.74 -1.91
N SER A 27 6.94 -2.58 -1.31
CA SER A 27 6.68 -2.47 0.11
C SER A 27 5.69 -1.35 0.43
N VAL A 28 4.99 -1.49 1.55
CA VAL A 28 4.07 -0.48 2.08
C VAL A 28 4.24 -0.36 3.60
N CYS A 29 4.17 0.87 4.11
CA CYS A 29 4.19 1.17 5.54
C CYS A 29 3.17 2.26 5.86
N TYR A 30 2.44 2.12 6.96
CA TYR A 30 1.53 3.14 7.47
C TYR A 30 2.14 3.82 8.70
N ASN A 31 2.25 5.14 8.65
CA ASN A 31 2.62 5.96 9.79
C ASN A 31 1.36 6.56 10.40
N SER A 32 0.97 6.06 11.58
CA SER A 32 -0.22 6.52 12.31
C SER A 32 -0.06 7.89 12.97
N ILE A 33 1.17 8.36 13.20
CA ILE A 33 1.42 9.68 13.79
C ILE A 33 1.07 10.78 12.80
N THR A 34 1.40 10.56 11.53
CA THR A 34 1.19 11.53 10.44
C THR A 34 0.00 11.19 9.55
N SER A 35 -0.68 10.07 9.80
CA SER A 35 -1.70 9.49 8.93
C SER A 35 -1.23 9.43 7.47
N THR A 36 -0.03 8.89 7.23
CA THR A 36 0.53 8.76 5.89
C THR A 36 0.86 7.32 5.53
N MET A 37 0.63 6.96 4.28
CA MET A 37 1.07 5.70 3.69
C MET A 37 2.31 5.95 2.83
N LEU A 38 3.34 5.16 3.07
CA LEU A 38 4.59 5.15 2.32
C LEU A 38 4.62 3.90 1.44
N VAL A 39 4.91 4.06 0.15
CA VAL A 39 4.98 2.96 -0.82
C VAL A 39 6.35 2.98 -1.50
N GLY A 40 7.12 1.91 -1.31
CA GLY A 40 8.44 1.75 -1.91
C GLY A 40 8.36 1.12 -3.30
N LEU A 41 8.99 1.75 -4.29
CA LEU A 41 9.12 1.28 -5.67
C LEU A 41 10.58 0.89 -5.93
N TYR A 42 10.83 -0.37 -6.28
CA TYR A 42 12.17 -0.96 -6.28
C TYR A 42 13.03 -0.54 -7.49
N LYS A 43 12.53 -0.71 -8.71
CA LYS A 43 13.22 -0.41 -9.97
C LYS A 43 13.48 1.09 -10.15
N SER A 44 12.60 1.93 -9.63
CA SER A 44 12.71 3.39 -9.70
C SER A 44 13.42 4.00 -8.50
N ASN A 45 13.75 3.21 -7.47
CA ASN A 45 14.38 3.66 -6.23
C ASN A 45 13.65 4.84 -5.57
N ASN A 46 12.33 4.87 -5.67
CA ASN A 46 11.48 5.97 -5.21
C ASN A 46 10.58 5.52 -4.06
N ILE A 47 10.21 6.48 -3.20
CA ILE A 47 9.16 6.31 -2.19
C ILE A 47 8.03 7.28 -2.51
N LEU A 48 6.84 6.75 -2.75
CA LEU A 48 5.61 7.54 -2.85
C LEU A 48 5.02 7.76 -1.47
N VAL A 49 4.55 8.98 -1.21
CA VAL A 49 3.93 9.36 0.07
C VAL A 49 2.50 9.80 -0.19
N PHE A 50 1.55 9.13 0.45
CA PHE A 50 0.13 9.44 0.37
C PHE A 50 -0.36 9.90 1.74
N LYS A 51 -1.09 11.01 1.77
CA LYS A 51 -1.87 11.39 2.95
C LYS A 51 -3.12 10.52 3.00
N VAL A 52 -3.40 9.94 4.15
CA VAL A 52 -4.57 9.11 4.41
C VAL A 52 -5.50 9.93 5.30
N GLU A 53 -6.69 10.25 4.78
CA GLU A 53 -7.77 10.91 5.51
C GLU A 53 -8.71 9.90 6.16
#